data_AF-A0A842UK05-F1
#
_entry.id   AF-A0A842UK05-F1
#
_cell.length_a   1.000
_cell.length_b   1.000
_cell.length_c   1.000
_cell.angle_alpha   90.00
_cell.angle_beta   90.00
_cell.angle_gamma   90.00
#
_symmetry.space_group_name_H-M   'P 1'
#
loop_
_entity.id
_entity.type
_entity.pdbx_description
1 polymer ?
#
loop_
_entity_poly.entity_id
_entity_poly.type
_entity_poly.pdbx_seq_one_letter_code
_entity_poly.pdbx_strand_id
1 'polypeptide(L)'
;MAELDELLEYMGEGEVVYVLLPSRRYRQSLAPILKNLANKYAKIGVTLFNTPTNKALNLLTAQEEVEEKGLFTETKSKEGFSREEVADRFFFIDCVSSGLKKPQQTRCIHLSPQTGLMGMCGELIKLVSEKKCEVILIDSPINLLEYHDRMEVVRFIHDLTTQLIEANLPCLFIYPTEGFAREIEKDVEMFADKIIETKK
;
A
#
# COMPACT_ATOMS: atom_id res chain seq x y z
N MET A 1 -2.15 15.01 8.22
CA MET A 1 -2.98 14.72 7.04
C MET A 1 -2.68 15.73 5.96
N ALA A 2 -2.89 17.04 6.17
CA ALA A 2 -2.52 18.08 5.20
C ALA A 2 -1.10 17.93 4.59
N GLU A 3 -0.08 17.64 5.40
CA GLU A 3 1.30 17.43 4.92
C GLU A 3 1.43 16.20 3.99
N LEU A 4 0.65 15.14 4.24
CA LEU A 4 0.61 13.95 3.39
C LEU A 4 -0.20 14.21 2.11
N ASP A 5 -1.25 15.01 2.22
CA ASP A 5 -2.14 15.37 1.12
C ASP A 5 -1.37 16.21 0.08
N GLU A 6 -0.61 17.21 0.53
CA GLU A 6 0.26 18.06 -0.32
C GLU A 6 1.40 17.27 -0.98
N LEU A 7 1.99 16.31 -0.26
CA LEU A 7 3.13 15.54 -0.78
C LEU A 7 2.72 14.47 -1.80
N LEU A 8 1.53 13.88 -1.66
CA LEU A 8 0.97 12.95 -2.65
C LEU A 8 0.45 13.67 -3.90
N GLU A 9 0.19 14.98 -3.80
CA GLU A 9 -0.28 15.81 -4.91
C GLU A 9 0.72 15.83 -6.09
N TYR A 10 2.02 15.68 -5.80
CA TYR A 10 3.11 15.80 -6.79
C TYR A 10 4.00 14.54 -6.91
N MET A 11 3.40 13.36 -7.00
CA MET A 11 4.10 12.17 -7.53
C MET A 11 4.20 12.22 -9.07
N GLY A 12 5.43 12.28 -9.59
CA GLY A 12 5.78 12.20 -11.02
C GLY A 12 5.89 10.77 -11.53
N GLU A 13 6.05 10.61 -12.85
CA GLU A 13 6.25 9.30 -13.49
C GLU A 13 7.49 8.59 -12.93
N GLY A 14 7.34 7.31 -12.58
CA GLY A 14 8.43 6.50 -12.01
C GLY A 14 8.91 6.94 -10.62
N GLU A 15 8.30 7.94 -9.98
CA GLU A 15 8.76 8.46 -8.70
C GLU A 15 8.48 7.46 -7.55
N VAL A 16 9.48 7.28 -6.70
CA VAL A 16 9.47 6.38 -5.54
C VAL A 16 9.36 7.18 -4.27
N VAL A 17 8.21 7.09 -3.61
CA VAL A 17 7.95 7.82 -2.36
C VAL A 17 7.83 6.83 -1.21
N TYR A 18 8.58 7.09 -0.14
CA TYR A 18 8.52 6.31 1.09
C TYR A 18 7.74 7.08 2.13
N VAL A 19 6.74 6.44 2.74
CA VAL A 19 5.91 7.03 3.79
C VAL A 19 6.14 6.28 5.08
N LEU A 20 6.76 6.97 6.03
CA LEU A 20 7.01 6.48 7.37
C LEU A 20 5.86 6.93 8.29
N LEU A 21 5.16 5.93 8.84
CA LEU A 21 3.98 6.13 9.70
C LEU A 21 4.23 5.61 11.11
N PRO A 22 3.86 6.35 12.17
CA PRO A 22 3.82 5.83 13.54
C PRO A 22 3.00 4.55 13.62
N SER A 23 3.57 3.48 14.19
CA SER A 23 2.94 2.15 14.26
C SER A 23 1.54 2.19 14.88
N ARG A 24 1.32 3.10 15.83
CA ARG A 24 0.01 3.31 16.49
C ARG A 24 -1.07 3.85 15.55
N ARG A 25 -0.67 4.59 14.50
CA ARG A 25 -1.57 5.21 13.51
C ARG A 25 -1.51 4.54 12.15
N TYR A 26 -0.52 3.69 11.89
CA TYR A 26 -0.28 2.99 10.63
C TYR A 26 -1.58 2.56 9.93
N ARG A 27 -2.41 1.79 10.64
CA ARG A 27 -3.69 1.28 10.11
C ARG A 27 -4.72 2.36 9.82
N GLN A 28 -4.82 3.36 10.68
CA GLN A 28 -5.77 4.47 10.54
C GLN A 28 -5.37 5.39 9.38
N SER A 29 -4.07 5.46 9.07
CA SER A 29 -3.53 6.29 7.99
C SER A 29 -3.67 5.67 6.59
N LEU A 30 -3.83 4.35 6.47
CA LEU A 30 -3.95 3.68 5.16
C LEU A 30 -5.17 4.14 4.35
N ALA A 31 -6.34 4.24 4.99
CA ALA A 31 -7.57 4.62 4.27
C ALA A 31 -7.49 6.05 3.72
N PRO A 32 -7.08 7.07 4.50
CA PRO A 32 -6.85 8.41 3.95
C PRO A 32 -5.83 8.46 2.81
N ILE A 33 -4.71 7.73 2.91
CA ILE A 33 -3.72 7.64 1.83
C ILE A 33 -4.35 7.11 0.55
N LEU A 34 -5.08 6.00 0.65
CA LEU A 34 -5.74 5.38 -0.49
C LEU A 34 -6.82 6.29 -1.10
N LYS A 35 -7.55 7.06 -0.27
CA LYS A 35 -8.50 8.08 -0.76
C LYS A 35 -7.77 9.18 -1.54
N ASN A 36 -6.65 9.68 -1.04
CA ASN A 36 -5.86 10.69 -1.75
C ASN A 36 -5.34 10.19 -3.09
N LEU A 37 -4.81 8.97 -3.12
CA LEU A 37 -4.40 8.34 -4.36
C LEU A 37 -5.59 8.23 -5.32
N ALA A 38 -6.77 7.84 -4.85
CA ALA A 38 -7.97 7.70 -5.68
C ALA A 38 -8.54 9.04 -6.19
N ASN A 39 -8.20 10.17 -5.58
CA ASN A 39 -8.53 11.48 -6.12
C ASN A 39 -7.70 11.84 -7.35
N LYS A 40 -6.49 11.26 -7.48
CA LYS A 40 -5.54 11.56 -8.55
C LYS A 40 -5.47 10.47 -9.62
N TYR A 41 -5.57 9.21 -9.22
CA TYR A 41 -5.37 8.05 -10.07
C TYR A 41 -6.66 7.24 -10.22
N ALA A 42 -6.98 6.86 -11.45
CA ALA A 42 -8.17 6.07 -11.77
C ALA A 42 -7.99 4.59 -11.45
N LYS A 43 -6.76 4.07 -11.55
CA LYS A 43 -6.42 2.65 -11.31
C LYS A 43 -5.22 2.54 -10.38
N ILE A 44 -5.43 1.95 -9.21
CA ILE A 44 -4.44 1.87 -8.12
C ILE A 44 -4.13 0.40 -7.83
N GLY A 45 -2.86 0.02 -7.92
CA GLY A 45 -2.38 -1.26 -7.40
C GLY A 45 -2.13 -1.15 -5.89
N VAL A 46 -2.56 -2.15 -5.12
CA VAL A 46 -2.34 -2.20 -3.66
C VAL A 46 -1.76 -3.56 -3.30
N THR A 47 -0.48 -3.60 -2.97
CA THR A 47 0.21 -4.83 -2.57
C THR A 47 0.27 -4.93 -1.06
N LEU A 48 -0.23 -6.04 -0.52
CA LEU A 48 -0.35 -6.29 0.91
C LEU A 48 0.55 -7.44 1.36
N PHE A 49 1.50 -7.15 2.23
CA PHE A 49 2.52 -8.06 2.79
C PHE A 49 2.28 -8.46 4.24
N ASN A 50 1.31 -7.85 4.93
CA ASN A 50 0.90 -8.20 6.30
C ASN A 50 -0.61 -8.13 6.54
N THR A 51 -1.39 -7.84 5.49
CA THR A 51 -2.80 -7.50 5.64
C THR A 51 -3.64 -8.35 4.71
N PRO A 52 -4.53 -9.21 5.24
CA PRO A 52 -5.50 -9.89 4.42
C PRO A 52 -6.36 -8.88 3.64
N THR A 53 -6.61 -9.16 2.36
CA THR A 53 -7.34 -8.26 1.45
C THR A 53 -8.70 -7.81 2.00
N ASN A 54 -9.44 -8.70 2.68
CA ASN A 54 -10.74 -8.36 3.27
C ASN A 54 -10.65 -7.25 4.32
N LYS A 55 -9.56 -7.17 5.08
CA LYS A 55 -9.36 -6.07 6.05
C LYS A 55 -9.12 -4.75 5.32
N ALA A 56 -8.30 -4.75 4.26
CA ALA A 56 -8.06 -3.55 3.45
C ALA A 56 -9.34 -3.05 2.77
N LEU A 57 -10.15 -3.96 2.22
CA LEU A 57 -11.47 -3.62 1.66
C LEU A 57 -12.38 -2.99 2.71
N ASN A 58 -12.46 -3.57 3.91
CA ASN A 58 -13.28 -3.03 4.97
C ASN A 58 -12.83 -1.61 5.36
N LEU A 59 -11.52 -1.32 5.37
CA LEU A 59 -11.01 0.03 5.66
C LEU A 59 -11.48 1.08 4.63
N LEU A 60 -11.61 0.71 3.35
CA LEU A 60 -12.07 1.63 2.31
C LEU A 60 -13.59 1.79 2.25
N THR A 61 -14.33 0.72 2.60
CA THR A 61 -15.79 0.71 2.55
C THR A 61 -16.46 1.09 3.86
N ALA A 62 -15.72 1.13 4.97
CA ALA A 62 -16.24 1.53 6.26
C ALA A 62 -16.75 2.97 6.17
N GLN A 63 -18.05 3.14 6.39
CA GLN A 63 -18.63 4.43 6.69
C GLN A 63 -18.39 4.65 8.19
N GLU A 64 -17.82 5.79 8.57
CA GLU A 64 -17.77 6.16 9.99
C GLU A 64 -19.20 6.43 10.46
N GLU A 65 -19.84 5.45 11.10
CA GLU A 65 -21.07 5.67 11.85
C GLU A 65 -20.73 6.43 13.13
N VAL A 66 -21.42 7.54 13.34
CA VAL A 66 -21.21 8.41 14.48
C VAL A 66 -22.48 8.40 15.28
N GLU A 67 -22.40 7.83 16.48
CA GLU A 67 -23.46 7.94 17.47
C GLU A 67 -23.66 9.41 17.83
N GLU A 68 -24.86 9.93 17.56
CA GLU A 68 -25.34 11.18 18.13
C GLU A 68 -25.33 11.10 19.66
N LYS A 69 -24.53 11.94 20.31
CA LYS A 69 -24.73 12.32 21.70
C LYS A 69 -24.85 13.83 21.81
N GLY A 70 -26.07 14.34 21.60
CA GLY A 70 -26.47 15.69 21.99
C GLY A 70 -26.57 16.73 20.87
N LEU A 71 -26.96 17.94 21.31
CA LEU A 71 -27.64 19.04 20.58
C LEU A 71 -26.82 19.78 19.49
N PHE A 72 -25.85 19.11 18.86
CA PHE A 72 -25.10 19.66 17.72
C PHE A 72 -25.04 18.63 16.60
N THR A 73 -25.73 18.93 15.49
CA THR A 73 -25.59 18.22 14.23
C THR A 73 -24.48 18.86 13.41
N GLU A 74 -23.27 18.31 13.47
CA GLU A 74 -22.26 18.56 12.44
C GLU A 74 -22.54 17.63 11.25
N THR A 75 -22.66 18.22 10.07
CA THR A 75 -22.89 17.53 8.80
C THR A 75 -21.71 16.58 8.52
N LYS A 76 -21.91 15.26 8.65
CA LYS A 76 -20.90 14.26 8.29
C LYS A 76 -21.04 13.84 6.83
N SER A 77 -19.98 14.07 6.08
CA SER A 77 -19.75 13.58 4.72
C SER A 77 -19.80 12.05 4.68
N LYS A 78 -20.42 11.48 3.64
CA LYS A 78 -20.24 10.07 3.26
C LYS A 78 -18.81 9.88 2.76
N GLU A 79 -17.86 9.60 3.64
CA GLU A 79 -16.43 9.56 3.24
C GLU A 79 -15.91 8.19 2.79
N GLY A 80 -16.74 7.14 2.75
CA GLY A 80 -16.33 5.80 2.31
C GLY A 80 -16.63 5.55 0.83
N PHE A 81 -15.79 4.74 0.16
CA PHE A 81 -16.08 4.26 -1.20
C PHE A 81 -17.14 3.15 -1.17
N SER A 82 -18.04 3.14 -2.16
CA SER A 82 -18.89 1.97 -2.43
C SER A 82 -18.04 0.77 -2.87
N ARG A 83 -18.60 -0.44 -2.76
CA ARG A 83 -17.88 -1.66 -3.18
C ARG A 83 -17.59 -1.67 -4.69
N GLU A 84 -18.47 -1.06 -5.47
CA GLU A 84 -18.35 -0.90 -6.91
C GLU A 84 -17.21 0.07 -7.25
N GLU A 85 -17.13 1.20 -6.57
CA GLU A 85 -16.02 2.16 -6.74
C GLU A 85 -14.68 1.54 -6.32
N VAL A 86 -14.66 0.79 -5.20
CA VAL A 86 -13.44 0.09 -4.79
C VAL A 86 -13.02 -0.92 -5.85
N ALA A 87 -13.97 -1.64 -6.42
CA ALA A 87 -13.71 -2.66 -7.44
C ALA A 87 -13.22 -2.10 -8.77
N ASP A 88 -13.69 -0.91 -9.15
CA ASP A 88 -13.24 -0.25 -10.36
C ASP A 88 -11.86 0.40 -10.14
N ARG A 89 -11.62 1.01 -8.97
CA ARG A 89 -10.41 1.81 -8.75
C ARG A 89 -9.23 1.04 -8.20
N PHE A 90 -9.45 0.06 -7.34
CA PHE A 90 -8.38 -0.61 -6.60
C PHE A 90 -8.20 -2.06 -7.03
N PHE A 91 -6.94 -2.44 -7.21
CA PHE A 91 -6.53 -3.79 -7.51
C PHE A 91 -5.62 -4.33 -6.41
N PHE A 92 -6.11 -5.28 -5.62
CA PHE A 92 -5.39 -5.82 -4.46
C PHE A 92 -4.55 -7.04 -4.83
N ILE A 93 -3.29 -7.00 -4.44
CA ILE A 93 -2.31 -8.08 -4.60
C ILE A 93 -1.95 -8.58 -3.20
N ASP A 94 -2.34 -9.80 -2.87
CA ASP A 94 -2.19 -10.36 -1.53
C ASP A 94 -0.99 -11.30 -1.50
N CYS A 95 0.03 -10.89 -0.75
CA CYS A 95 1.27 -11.66 -0.57
C CYS A 95 1.26 -12.50 0.72
N VAL A 96 0.19 -12.42 1.53
CA VAL A 96 0.09 -13.06 2.85
C VAL A 96 -0.79 -14.31 2.81
N SER A 97 -1.93 -14.21 2.15
CA SER A 97 -3.00 -15.21 2.24
C SER A 97 -2.74 -16.48 1.44
N SER A 98 -1.59 -16.60 0.77
CA SER A 98 -1.26 -17.72 -0.13
C SER A 98 -1.13 -19.08 0.60
N GLY A 99 -1.02 -19.09 1.93
CA GLY A 99 -1.01 -20.29 2.78
C GLY A 99 -2.32 -20.61 3.51
N LEU A 100 -3.33 -19.73 3.51
CA LEU A 100 -4.61 -19.93 4.20
C LEU A 100 -5.69 -20.37 3.19
N LYS A 101 -6.66 -21.19 3.63
CA LYS A 101 -7.74 -21.70 2.76
C LYS A 101 -8.33 -20.56 1.91
N LYS A 102 -8.11 -20.63 0.59
CA LYS A 102 -8.45 -19.61 -0.40
C LYS A 102 -9.88 -19.10 -0.19
N PRO A 103 -10.09 -17.83 0.18
CA PRO A 103 -11.35 -17.20 -0.11
C PRO A 103 -11.47 -17.10 -1.63
N GLN A 104 -12.57 -17.62 -2.20
CA GLN A 104 -12.98 -17.31 -3.58
C GLN A 104 -13.33 -15.82 -3.67
N GLN A 105 -12.33 -14.95 -3.70
CA GLN A 105 -12.50 -13.54 -4.01
C GLN A 105 -11.90 -13.29 -5.39
N THR A 106 -12.76 -12.91 -6.34
CA THR A 106 -12.46 -12.72 -7.76
C THR A 106 -11.43 -11.61 -8.07
N ARG A 107 -10.93 -10.91 -7.05
CA ARG A 107 -10.22 -9.62 -7.19
C ARG A 107 -8.94 -9.52 -6.35
N CYS A 108 -8.48 -10.66 -5.84
CA CYS A 108 -7.28 -10.79 -5.04
C CYS A 108 -6.37 -11.80 -5.74
N ILE A 109 -5.25 -11.33 -6.28
CA ILE A 109 -4.26 -12.25 -6.85
C ILE A 109 -3.27 -12.60 -5.74
N HIS A 110 -3.18 -13.90 -5.49
CA HIS A 110 -2.25 -14.46 -4.51
C HIS A 110 -0.95 -14.75 -5.23
N LEU A 111 0.14 -14.13 -4.79
CA LEU A 111 1.48 -14.48 -5.27
C LEU A 111 1.89 -15.81 -4.63
N SER A 112 2.31 -16.76 -5.46
CA SER A 112 2.71 -18.09 -4.98
C SER A 112 4.09 -18.01 -4.33
N PRO A 113 4.29 -18.50 -3.09
CA PRO A 113 5.60 -18.49 -2.44
C PRO A 113 6.67 -19.32 -3.17
N GLN A 114 6.26 -20.16 -4.12
CA GLN A 114 7.11 -21.18 -4.77
C GLN A 114 8.21 -20.59 -5.66
N THR A 115 8.11 -19.32 -6.06
CA THR A 115 9.06 -18.67 -6.97
C THR A 115 10.09 -17.78 -6.24
N GLY A 116 10.03 -17.72 -4.91
CA GLY A 116 10.88 -16.84 -4.10
C GLY A 116 10.61 -15.35 -4.32
N LEU A 117 11.35 -14.48 -3.62
CA LEU A 117 11.15 -13.02 -3.69
C LEU A 117 11.35 -12.45 -5.11
N MET A 118 12.30 -13.01 -5.87
CA MET A 118 12.59 -12.56 -7.23
C MET A 118 11.43 -12.85 -8.20
N GLY A 119 10.84 -14.05 -8.12
CA GLY A 119 9.67 -14.38 -8.94
C GLY A 119 8.45 -13.55 -8.57
N MET A 120 8.27 -13.30 -7.27
CA MET A 120 7.21 -12.42 -6.76
C MET A 120 7.30 -11.00 -7.35
N CYS A 121 8.51 -10.46 -7.50
CA CYS A 121 8.73 -9.16 -8.12
C CYS A 121 8.23 -9.13 -9.58
N GLY A 122 8.65 -10.09 -10.40
CA GLY A 122 8.25 -10.16 -11.80
C GLY A 122 6.74 -10.38 -11.97
N GLU A 123 6.13 -11.20 -11.12
CA GLU A 123 4.68 -11.40 -11.09
C GLU A 123 3.94 -10.10 -10.72
N LEU A 124 4.40 -9.37 -9.70
CA LEU A 124 3.81 -8.10 -9.30
C LEU A 124 3.84 -7.08 -10.44
N ILE A 125 4.99 -6.87 -11.08
CA ILE A 125 5.13 -5.93 -12.21
C ILE A 125 4.20 -6.31 -13.37
N LYS A 126 4.16 -7.60 -13.71
CA LYS A 126 3.26 -8.11 -14.75
C LYS A 126 1.80 -7.80 -14.43
N LEU A 127 1.36 -8.09 -13.21
CA LEU A 127 -0.04 -7.88 -12.80
C LEU A 127 -0.44 -6.41 -12.85
N VAL A 128 0.44 -5.53 -12.36
CA VAL A 128 0.18 -4.09 -12.31
C VAL A 128 0.11 -3.50 -13.72
N SER A 129 0.96 -3.98 -14.63
CA SER A 129 0.89 -3.64 -16.06
C SER A 129 -0.38 -4.17 -16.74
N GLU A 130 -0.73 -5.44 -16.54
CA GLU A 130 -1.96 -6.05 -17.10
C GLU A 130 -3.23 -5.35 -16.63
N LYS A 131 -3.24 -4.86 -15.39
CA LYS A 131 -4.36 -4.10 -14.81
C LYS A 131 -4.31 -2.61 -15.12
N LYS A 132 -3.28 -2.15 -15.83
CA LYS A 132 -3.08 -0.75 -16.22
C LYS A 132 -3.17 0.18 -15.01
N CYS A 133 -2.54 -0.21 -13.90
CA CYS A 133 -2.44 0.66 -12.74
C CYS A 133 -1.61 1.89 -13.10
N GLU A 134 -2.04 3.06 -12.63
CA GLU A 134 -1.36 4.34 -12.82
C GLU A 134 -0.44 4.68 -11.65
N VAL A 135 -0.63 4.01 -10.51
CA VAL A 135 0.20 4.09 -9.31
C VAL A 135 0.10 2.75 -8.56
N ILE A 136 1.13 2.44 -7.79
CA ILE A 136 1.11 1.31 -6.86
C ILE A 136 1.46 1.74 -5.44
N LEU A 137 0.73 1.20 -4.47
CA LEU A 137 1.03 1.29 -3.04
C LEU A 137 1.49 -0.08 -2.54
N ILE A 138 2.62 -0.11 -1.83
CA ILE A 138 3.24 -1.31 -1.26
C ILE A 138 3.19 -1.24 0.28
N ASP A 139 2.39 -2.09 0.92
CA ASP A 139 2.13 -2.11 2.38
C ASP A 139 2.41 -3.50 3.01
N SER A 140 3.40 -3.67 3.86
CA SER A 140 4.73 -3.07 3.82
C SER A 140 5.73 -4.22 3.57
N PRO A 141 6.66 -4.11 2.61
CA PRO A 141 7.52 -5.24 2.23
C PRO A 141 8.50 -5.63 3.36
N ILE A 142 8.69 -4.74 4.35
CA ILE A 142 9.48 -5.01 5.55
C ILE A 142 9.02 -6.22 6.36
N ASN A 143 7.73 -6.59 6.29
CA ASN A 143 7.23 -7.76 7.04
C ASN A 143 7.80 -9.08 6.49
N LEU A 144 8.43 -9.06 5.31
CA LEU A 144 9.16 -10.20 4.79
C LEU A 144 10.37 -10.56 5.66
N LEU A 145 10.87 -9.65 6.51
CA LEU A 145 11.93 -9.93 7.48
C LEU A 145 11.52 -10.96 8.56
N GLU A 146 10.22 -11.23 8.72
CA GLU A 146 9.75 -12.32 9.58
C GLU A 146 10.11 -13.71 9.02
N TYR A 147 10.35 -13.81 7.70
CA TYR A 147 10.50 -15.08 6.98
C TYR A 147 11.79 -15.19 6.17
N HIS A 148 12.45 -14.07 5.91
CA HIS A 148 13.60 -13.96 5.01
C HIS A 148 14.75 -13.20 5.66
N ASP A 149 15.97 -13.42 5.17
CA ASP A 149 17.14 -12.67 5.61
C ASP A 149 17.08 -11.20 5.18
N ARG A 150 17.72 -10.34 5.98
CA ARG A 150 17.82 -8.88 5.74
C ARG A 150 18.27 -8.55 4.32
N MET A 151 19.32 -9.20 3.82
CA MET A 151 19.87 -8.91 2.49
C MET A 151 18.95 -9.39 1.37
N GLU A 152 18.19 -10.46 1.57
CA GLU A 152 17.20 -10.92 0.61
C GLU A 152 16.06 -9.92 0.46
N VAL A 153 15.57 -9.37 1.59
CA VAL A 153 14.51 -8.36 1.60
C VAL A 153 14.98 -7.03 1.01
N VAL A 154 16.18 -6.56 1.38
CA VAL A 154 16.76 -5.33 0.80
C VAL A 154 16.93 -5.47 -0.71
N ARG A 155 17.47 -6.59 -1.19
CA ARG A 155 17.59 -6.85 -2.63
C ARG A 155 16.24 -6.91 -3.31
N PHE A 156 15.24 -7.55 -2.69
CA PHE A 156 13.88 -7.59 -3.23
C PHE A 156 13.29 -6.18 -3.38
N ILE A 157 13.41 -5.33 -2.36
CA ILE A 157 12.91 -3.95 -2.41
C ILE A 157 13.63 -3.17 -3.50
N HIS A 158 14.96 -3.28 -3.58
CA HIS A 158 15.75 -2.66 -4.65
C HIS A 158 15.30 -3.10 -6.05
N ASP A 159 15.16 -4.40 -6.28
CA ASP A 159 14.80 -4.96 -7.58
C ASP A 159 13.36 -4.56 -7.98
N LEU A 160 12.45 -4.51 -7.00
CA LEU A 160 11.09 -4.03 -7.18
C LEU A 160 11.07 -2.55 -7.54
N THR A 161 11.76 -1.71 -6.76
CA THR A 161 11.89 -0.27 -7.04
C THR A 161 12.45 -0.02 -8.43
N THR A 162 13.54 -0.72 -8.80
CA THR A 162 14.18 -0.59 -10.12
C THR A 162 13.19 -0.91 -11.25
N GLN A 163 12.45 -2.00 -11.15
CA GLN A 163 11.47 -2.38 -12.17
C GLN A 163 10.28 -1.42 -12.24
N LEU A 164 9.85 -0.84 -11.12
CA LEU A 164 8.79 0.17 -11.10
C LEU A 164 9.24 1.46 -11.79
N ILE A 165 10.47 1.90 -11.54
CA ILE A 165 11.09 3.05 -12.23
C ILE A 165 11.20 2.77 -13.73
N GLU A 166 11.72 1.60 -14.14
CA GLU A 166 11.83 1.22 -15.56
C GLU A 166 10.47 1.16 -16.27
N ALA A 167 9.41 0.81 -15.53
CA ALA A 167 8.04 0.83 -16.01
C ALA A 167 7.39 2.23 -16.01
N ASN A 168 8.12 3.27 -15.59
CA ASN A 168 7.61 4.63 -15.33
C ASN A 168 6.39 4.66 -14.41
N LEU A 169 6.29 3.70 -13.48
CA LEU A 169 5.15 3.58 -12.58
C LEU A 169 5.45 4.26 -11.25
N PRO A 170 4.73 5.35 -10.89
CA PRO A 170 4.86 5.96 -9.57
C PRO A 170 4.52 4.95 -8.49
N CYS A 171 5.30 4.93 -7.41
CA CYS A 171 5.12 3.98 -6.33
C CYS A 171 5.25 4.58 -4.94
N LEU A 172 4.39 4.11 -4.03
CA LEU A 172 4.34 4.52 -2.65
C LEU A 172 4.64 3.33 -1.75
N PHE A 173 5.79 3.32 -1.10
CA PHE A 173 6.08 2.34 -0.07
C PHE A 173 5.67 2.87 1.29
N ILE A 174 4.92 2.09 2.04
CA ILE A 174 4.49 2.46 3.39
C ILE A 174 5.26 1.62 4.38
N TYR A 175 5.83 2.26 5.40
CA TYR A 175 6.58 1.59 6.46
C TYR A 175 6.15 2.10 7.84
N PRO A 176 6.06 1.22 8.85
CA PRO A 176 5.96 1.66 10.24
C PRO A 176 7.28 2.29 10.68
N THR A 177 7.26 3.37 11.48
CA THR A 177 8.49 4.03 12.01
C THR A 177 9.18 3.23 13.13
N GLU A 178 8.58 2.13 13.58
CA GLU A 178 9.08 1.29 14.66
C GLU A 178 9.18 -0.18 14.21
N GLY A 179 9.95 -0.97 14.97
CA GLY A 179 10.15 -2.40 14.69
C GLY A 179 11.15 -2.65 13.57
N PHE A 180 10.88 -3.68 12.76
CA PHE A 180 11.75 -4.18 11.71
C PHE A 180 12.18 -3.11 10.69
N ALA A 181 11.38 -2.05 10.50
CA ALA A 181 11.72 -0.95 9.60
C ALA A 181 13.08 -0.34 9.93
N ARG A 182 13.41 -0.17 11.21
CA ARG A 182 14.71 0.38 11.64
C ARG A 182 15.92 -0.45 11.23
N GLU A 183 15.73 -1.76 10.98
CA GLU A 183 16.83 -2.67 10.65
C GLU A 183 17.34 -2.50 9.22
N ILE A 184 16.47 -2.03 8.32
CA ILE A 184 16.84 -1.77 6.92
C ILE A 184 16.55 -0.35 6.46
N GLU A 185 16.04 0.52 7.34
CA GLU A 185 15.65 1.90 7.06
C GLU A 185 16.69 2.59 6.18
N LYS A 186 17.95 2.63 6.62
CA LYS A 186 19.04 3.27 5.87
C LYS A 186 19.32 2.65 4.51
N ASP A 187 19.15 1.34 4.37
CA ASP A 187 19.37 0.64 3.10
C ASP A 187 18.22 0.85 2.13
N VAL A 188 17.00 1.05 2.63
CA VAL A 188 15.83 1.25 1.76
C VAL A 188 15.60 2.73 1.45
N GLU A 189 15.95 3.64 2.37
CA GLU A 189 15.90 5.09 2.17
C GLU A 189 16.69 5.56 0.94
N MET A 190 17.80 4.89 0.63
CA MET A 190 18.59 5.21 -0.56
C MET A 190 17.91 4.88 -1.89
N PHE A 191 16.81 4.13 -1.88
CA PHE A 191 16.02 3.81 -3.07
C PHE A 191 14.86 4.78 -3.29
N ALA A 192 14.58 5.66 -2.33
CA ALA A 192 13.48 6.60 -2.40
C ALA A 192 13.93 7.94 -3.00
N ASP A 193 13.11 8.49 -3.90
CA ASP A 193 13.28 9.87 -4.36
C ASP A 193 12.85 10.85 -3.27
N LYS A 194 11.84 10.47 -2.48
CA LYS A 194 11.32 11.26 -1.35
C LYS A 194 10.97 10.36 -0.18
N ILE A 195 11.27 10.85 1.03
CA ILE A 195 10.86 10.23 2.29
C ILE A 195 9.94 11.20 3.03
N ILE A 196 8.78 10.70 3.41
CA ILE A 196 7.74 11.45 4.12
C ILE A 196 7.57 10.81 5.49
N GLU A 197 7.97 11.52 6.53
CA GLU A 197 7.78 11.08 7.90
C GLU A 197 6.60 11.81 8.53
N THR A 198 5.56 11.07 8.89
CA THR A 198 4.44 11.66 9.65
C THR A 198 4.81 11.72 11.13
N LYS A 199 4.89 12.95 11.67
CA LYS A 199 5.22 13.16 13.09
C LYS A 199 4.06 12.72 14.00
N LYS A 200 4.44 12.29 15.21
CA LYS A 200 3.55 11.79 16.28
C LYS A 200 2.35 12.68 16.58
#